data_AF-A0A349YZR9-F1
#
_entry.id   AF-A0A349YZR9-F1
#
_cell.length_a   1.000
_cell.length_b   1.000
_cell.length_c   1.000
_cell.angle_alpha   90.00
_cell.angle_beta   90.00
_cell.angle_gamma   90.00
#
_symmetry.space_group_name_H-M   'P 1'
#
loop_
_entity.id
_entity.type
_entity.pdbx_description
1 polymer ?
#
loop_
_entity_poly.entity_id
_entity_poly.type
_entity_poly.pdbx_seq_one_letter_code
_entity_poly.pdbx_strand_id
1 'polypeptide(L)'
;MFNQIRNAITLAVTLAVVPATFAAGTDVSKLGTELNPLGGTMAGNADGSIPAWTGGLTEKVAGEHAGDIPLELFKDEKPLYRVDASNYQQYADQLTDGTVELLKKYPETFYLDVYPTHRTAAAPEHVYDAIKANVKNCTLTEQGYSLEGCIGGIPFPMPENGNEVMWNFLLRVEAPSIEYTFKNIVGNADGSHTLATRNEISFQYPPYYEDAEADDWNGEYSMFRFNTMEPPFKAGESLVIRDSIDADSPRKAWQYLLGQRRVRRAPTVAYDTPDFVASGANYFDEVQGLLGHIDRYSWTLKGKKEMLVPYNNNGFIASDADEAIAEFHLNPEHVRWEKHRVW
;
A
#
# COMPACT_ATOMS: atom_id res chain seq x y z
N MET A 1 0.39 -69.49 -36.70
CA MET A 1 1.74 -69.07 -37.13
C MET A 1 1.62 -67.62 -37.60
N PHE A 2 2.56 -66.74 -37.18
CA PHE A 2 2.65 -65.28 -37.41
C PHE A 2 1.81 -64.39 -36.47
N ASN A 3 2.42 -63.86 -35.39
CA ASN A 3 3.23 -62.60 -35.25
C ASN A 3 2.31 -61.39 -34.97
N GLN A 4 2.08 -61.00 -33.71
CA GLN A 4 2.84 -60.01 -32.92
C GLN A 4 3.29 -58.78 -33.71
N ILE A 5 2.73 -57.61 -33.35
CA ILE A 5 3.43 -56.35 -33.01
C ILE A 5 2.43 -55.48 -32.22
N ARG A 6 2.70 -55.27 -30.92
CA ARG A 6 2.09 -54.25 -30.07
C ARG A 6 2.99 -53.03 -30.14
N ASN A 7 2.52 -51.91 -30.71
CA ASN A 7 3.20 -50.63 -30.56
C ASN A 7 2.75 -50.00 -29.24
N ALA A 8 3.67 -49.98 -28.27
CA ALA A 8 3.53 -49.22 -27.03
C ALA A 8 3.84 -47.75 -27.34
N ILE A 9 2.87 -46.86 -27.11
CA ILE A 9 3.07 -45.42 -27.07
C ILE A 9 3.47 -45.08 -25.63
N THR A 10 4.76 -44.82 -25.42
CA THR A 10 5.29 -44.33 -24.15
C THR A 10 5.03 -42.83 -24.08
N LEU A 11 4.00 -42.42 -23.34
CA LEU A 11 3.74 -41.02 -23.04
C LEU A 11 4.70 -40.60 -21.92
N ALA A 12 5.78 -39.89 -22.28
CA ALA A 12 6.68 -39.27 -21.31
C ALA A 12 5.98 -38.06 -20.69
N VAL A 13 5.49 -38.22 -19.46
CA VAL A 13 5.06 -37.09 -18.62
C VAL A 13 6.32 -36.45 -18.06
N THR A 14 6.79 -35.39 -18.69
CA THR A 14 7.75 -34.46 -18.09
C THR A 14 7.03 -33.70 -16.98
N LEU A 15 7.25 -34.10 -15.72
CA LEU A 15 7.03 -33.21 -14.58
C LEU A 15 7.96 -32.00 -14.77
N ALA A 16 7.40 -30.84 -15.10
CA ALA A 16 8.08 -29.58 -14.91
C ALA A 16 8.19 -29.34 -13.41
N VAL A 17 9.32 -29.76 -12.82
CA VAL A 17 9.74 -29.28 -11.51
C VAL A 17 10.09 -27.81 -11.72
N VAL A 18 9.21 -26.91 -11.31
CA VAL A 18 9.56 -25.50 -11.13
C VAL A 18 10.58 -25.49 -10.01
N PRO A 19 11.86 -25.13 -10.24
CA PRO A 19 12.79 -25.00 -9.15
C PRO A 19 12.27 -23.89 -8.23
N ALA A 20 12.16 -24.18 -6.93
CA ALA A 20 12.08 -23.12 -5.93
C ALA A 20 13.28 -22.20 -6.18
N THR A 21 13.02 -21.00 -6.69
CA THR A 21 14.03 -19.98 -6.87
C THR A 21 14.46 -19.54 -5.50
N PHE A 22 15.51 -20.16 -4.97
CA PHE A 22 16.38 -19.47 -4.03
C PHE A 22 16.79 -18.16 -4.69
N ALA A 23 16.55 -17.03 -4.02
CA ALA A 23 17.03 -15.73 -4.45
C ALA A 23 18.52 -15.85 -4.77
N ALA A 24 18.86 -15.79 -6.06
CA ALA A 24 20.23 -15.85 -6.52
C ALA A 24 20.89 -14.51 -6.20
N GLY A 25 21.40 -14.37 -4.98
CA GLY A 25 22.40 -13.37 -4.62
C GLY A 25 21.87 -12.00 -4.21
N THR A 26 20.93 -11.95 -3.26
CA THR A 26 20.64 -10.70 -2.56
C THR A 26 21.75 -10.40 -1.55
N ASP A 27 22.65 -9.48 -1.89
CA ASP A 27 23.75 -9.07 -1.02
C ASP A 27 23.24 -8.20 0.15
N VAL A 28 22.95 -8.85 1.27
CA VAL A 28 22.50 -8.20 2.51
C VAL A 28 23.44 -7.09 3.00
N SER A 29 24.72 -7.11 2.60
CA SER A 29 25.69 -6.07 3.00
C SER A 29 25.37 -4.70 2.40
N LYS A 30 24.51 -4.63 1.38
CA LYS A 30 24.00 -3.39 0.80
C LYS A 30 23.07 -2.62 1.72
N LEU A 31 22.37 -3.32 2.64
CA LEU A 31 21.50 -2.66 3.62
C LEU A 31 22.34 -1.95 4.69
N GLY A 32 22.05 -0.66 4.89
CA GLY A 32 22.83 0.23 5.75
C GLY A 32 24.05 0.85 5.08
N THR A 33 24.33 0.52 3.82
CA THR A 33 25.44 1.09 3.03
C THR A 33 24.91 1.77 1.76
N GLU A 34 24.72 1.01 0.68
CA GLU A 34 24.15 1.49 -0.60
C GLU A 34 22.65 1.75 -0.50
N LEU A 35 21.96 0.95 0.31
CA LEU A 35 20.53 1.02 0.59
C LEU A 35 20.31 1.42 2.04
N ASN A 36 19.25 2.18 2.30
CA ASN A 36 18.75 2.36 3.65
C ASN A 36 18.19 1.02 4.19
N PRO A 37 17.95 0.90 5.50
CA PRO A 37 17.45 -0.35 6.08
C PRO A 37 16.11 -0.85 5.53
N LEU A 38 15.36 0.01 4.82
CA LEU A 38 14.08 -0.31 4.18
C LEU A 38 14.22 -0.72 2.70
N GLY A 39 15.44 -0.79 2.16
CA GLY A 39 15.70 -1.18 0.75
C GLY A 39 15.67 -0.03 -0.28
N GLY A 40 15.42 1.21 0.18
CA GLY A 40 15.51 2.41 -0.65
C GLY A 40 16.96 2.83 -0.86
N THR A 41 17.30 3.44 -2.01
CA THR A 41 18.65 3.97 -2.25
C THR A 41 19.05 4.96 -1.16
N MET A 42 20.22 4.75 -0.54
CA MET A 42 20.71 5.61 0.56
C MET A 42 21.05 7.01 0.05
N ALA A 43 21.81 7.08 -1.04
CA ALA A 43 22.27 8.34 -1.63
C ALA A 43 21.12 9.20 -2.20
N GLY A 44 21.41 10.51 -2.28
CA GLY A 44 20.59 11.45 -3.04
C GLY A 44 20.60 11.15 -4.54
N ASN A 45 19.80 11.86 -5.32
CA ASN A 45 19.82 11.72 -6.77
C ASN A 45 20.79 12.70 -7.45
N ALA A 46 21.00 12.51 -8.75
CA ALA A 46 22.02 13.24 -9.50
C ALA A 46 21.74 14.74 -9.63
N ASP A 47 20.47 15.14 -9.68
CA ASP A 47 20.06 16.55 -9.80
C ASP A 47 19.88 17.25 -8.43
N GLY A 48 20.04 16.52 -7.33
CA GLY A 48 19.94 17.03 -5.96
C GLY A 48 18.51 17.26 -5.44
N SER A 49 17.47 16.96 -6.23
CA SER A 49 16.06 17.12 -5.82
C SER A 49 15.59 16.08 -4.81
N ILE A 50 16.27 14.93 -4.72
CA ILE A 50 16.05 13.90 -3.69
C ILE A 50 17.31 13.86 -2.81
N PRO A 51 17.23 14.23 -1.52
CA PRO A 51 18.39 14.20 -0.65
C PRO A 51 18.79 12.76 -0.27
N ALA A 52 20.00 12.60 0.27
CA ALA A 52 20.40 11.35 0.91
C ALA A 52 19.50 11.06 2.12
N TRP A 53 19.24 9.78 2.40
CA TRP A 53 18.56 9.39 3.63
C TRP A 53 19.53 9.46 4.79
N THR A 54 19.13 10.12 5.87
CA THR A 54 19.97 10.38 7.04
C THR A 54 19.36 9.85 8.34
N GLY A 55 18.49 8.85 8.27
CA GLY A 55 17.80 8.27 9.44
C GLY A 55 16.29 8.51 9.49
N GLY A 56 15.77 9.40 8.65
CA GLY A 56 14.37 9.82 8.71
C GLY A 56 14.07 10.72 9.90
N LEU A 57 12.78 10.90 10.21
CA LEU A 57 12.31 11.72 11.31
C LEU A 57 12.04 10.83 12.53
N THR A 58 12.95 10.85 13.49
CA THR A 58 12.88 10.01 14.72
C THR A 58 12.55 10.81 15.97
N GLU A 59 12.74 12.12 15.93
CA GLU A 59 12.46 13.01 17.05
C GLU A 59 10.96 13.33 17.11
N LYS A 60 10.46 13.55 18.33
CA LYS A 60 9.09 14.00 18.52
C LYS A 60 8.90 15.37 17.88
N VAL A 61 7.95 15.46 16.96
CA VAL A 61 7.56 16.72 16.33
C VAL A 61 6.81 17.57 17.35
N ALA A 62 7.15 18.86 17.46
CA ALA A 62 6.44 19.80 18.31
C ALA A 62 5.19 20.34 17.60
N GLY A 63 4.21 20.83 18.36
CA GLY A 63 3.01 21.46 17.82
C GLY A 63 1.76 20.59 17.93
N GLU A 64 0.75 20.92 17.14
CA GLU A 64 -0.56 20.24 17.16
C GLU A 64 -0.52 18.89 16.46
N HIS A 65 -1.32 17.96 16.98
CA HIS A 65 -1.40 16.58 16.49
C HIS A 65 -2.86 16.14 16.41
N ALA A 66 -3.18 15.32 15.41
CA ALA A 66 -4.38 14.49 15.39
C ALA A 66 -4.01 13.07 15.84
N GLY A 67 -4.21 12.79 17.12
CA GLY A 67 -3.69 11.56 17.73
C GLY A 67 -2.16 11.57 17.69
N ASP A 68 -1.57 10.56 17.03
CA ASP A 68 -0.13 10.42 16.85
C ASP A 68 0.42 11.15 15.60
N ILE A 69 -0.45 11.73 14.77
CA ILE A 69 -0.06 12.38 13.52
C ILE A 69 0.21 13.87 13.78
N PRO A 70 1.44 14.37 13.58
CA PRO A 70 1.69 15.82 13.64
C PRO A 70 0.93 16.52 12.51
N LEU A 71 0.28 17.64 12.79
CA LEU A 71 -0.51 18.38 11.80
C LEU A 71 0.35 19.30 10.92
N GLU A 72 1.57 19.61 11.35
CA GLU A 72 2.49 20.50 10.64
C GLU A 72 3.93 19.95 10.74
N LEU A 73 4.57 19.67 9.59
CA LEU A 73 5.98 19.21 9.54
C LEU A 73 6.94 20.30 9.05
N PHE A 74 6.57 21.01 7.97
CA PHE A 74 7.43 21.98 7.29
C PHE A 74 6.74 23.35 7.24
N LYS A 75 6.61 23.93 8.42
CA LYS A 75 6.04 25.27 8.59
C LYS A 75 6.76 26.29 7.71
N ASP A 76 5.99 27.11 7.02
CA ASP A 76 6.46 28.19 6.12
C ASP A 76 7.21 27.74 4.85
N GLU A 77 7.34 26.43 4.60
CA GLU A 77 7.96 25.97 3.36
C GLU A 77 7.06 26.27 2.16
N LYS A 78 7.67 26.73 1.06
CA LYS A 78 6.96 27.14 -0.15
C LYS A 78 7.21 26.14 -1.28
N PRO A 79 6.27 26.01 -2.24
CA PRO A 79 6.51 25.25 -3.45
C PRO A 79 7.76 25.77 -4.18
N LEU A 80 8.57 24.85 -4.70
CA LEU A 80 9.68 25.14 -5.60
C LEU A 80 9.16 25.57 -6.98
N TYR A 81 8.11 24.89 -7.44
CA TYR A 81 7.43 25.13 -8.71
C TYR A 81 6.04 24.48 -8.69
N ARG A 82 5.23 24.84 -9.69
CA ARG A 82 3.90 24.28 -9.91
C ARG A 82 3.85 23.53 -11.23
N VAL A 83 3.21 22.36 -11.24
CA VAL A 83 2.86 21.62 -12.45
C VAL A 83 1.36 21.74 -12.68
N ASP A 84 0.96 22.24 -13.84
CA ASP A 84 -0.44 22.44 -14.23
C ASP A 84 -0.68 22.03 -15.69
N ALA A 85 -1.89 22.23 -16.19
CA ALA A 85 -2.26 21.86 -17.55
C ALA A 85 -1.41 22.53 -18.65
N SER A 86 -0.78 23.67 -18.36
CA SER A 86 0.03 24.43 -19.33
C SER A 86 1.45 23.89 -19.47
N ASN A 87 1.98 23.18 -18.47
CA ASN A 87 3.37 22.75 -18.44
C ASN A 87 3.60 21.25 -18.14
N TYR A 88 2.56 20.47 -17.85
CA TYR A 88 2.71 19.06 -17.43
C TYR A 88 3.52 18.20 -18.40
N GLN A 89 3.53 18.52 -19.70
CA GLN A 89 4.32 17.78 -20.68
C GLN A 89 5.83 17.86 -20.39
N GLN A 90 6.30 18.91 -19.72
CA GLN A 90 7.70 19.04 -19.29
C GLN A 90 8.06 18.05 -18.17
N TYR A 91 7.05 17.53 -17.46
CA TYR A 91 7.17 16.64 -16.32
C TYR A 91 6.55 15.26 -16.57
N ALA A 92 6.17 14.95 -17.82
CA ALA A 92 5.38 13.75 -18.14
C ALA A 92 6.01 12.44 -17.61
N ASP A 93 7.35 12.32 -17.67
CA ASP A 93 8.07 11.15 -17.18
C ASP A 93 8.07 11.00 -15.64
N GLN A 94 7.64 12.04 -14.92
CA GLN A 94 7.54 12.08 -13.46
C GLN A 94 6.09 12.00 -12.97
N LEU A 95 5.11 11.92 -13.87
CA LEU A 95 3.69 11.90 -13.53
C LEU A 95 3.10 10.51 -13.82
N THR A 96 2.10 10.11 -13.03
CA THR A 96 1.28 8.94 -13.36
C THR A 96 0.29 9.29 -14.47
N ASP A 97 -0.17 8.27 -15.20
CA ASP A 97 -1.24 8.46 -16.20
C ASP A 97 -2.48 9.10 -15.57
N GLY A 98 -2.86 8.67 -14.36
CA GLY A 98 -3.98 9.25 -13.61
C GLY A 98 -3.80 10.73 -13.31
N THR A 99 -2.60 11.15 -12.86
CA THR A 99 -2.30 12.56 -12.60
C THR A 99 -2.34 13.39 -13.89
N VAL A 100 -1.81 12.85 -14.99
CA VAL A 100 -1.87 13.50 -16.32
C VAL A 100 -3.32 13.70 -16.77
N GLU A 101 -4.18 12.69 -16.58
CA GLU A 101 -5.59 12.81 -16.95
C GLU A 101 -6.34 13.80 -16.06
N LEU A 102 -6.03 13.89 -14.76
CA LEU A 102 -6.60 14.94 -13.90
C LEU A 102 -6.22 16.35 -14.36
N LEU A 103 -4.95 16.58 -14.73
CA LEU A 103 -4.47 17.87 -15.24
C LEU A 103 -5.17 18.26 -16.56
N LYS A 104 -5.43 17.28 -17.45
CA LYS A 104 -6.16 17.52 -18.70
C LYS A 104 -7.65 17.77 -18.45
N LYS A 105 -8.26 17.01 -17.54
CA LYS A 105 -9.70 17.05 -17.29
C LYS A 105 -10.12 18.29 -16.49
N TYR A 106 -9.26 18.74 -15.58
CA TYR A 106 -9.53 19.87 -14.68
C TYR A 106 -8.43 20.94 -14.77
N PRO A 107 -8.22 21.55 -15.96
CA PRO A 107 -7.06 22.40 -16.21
C PRO A 107 -7.07 23.72 -15.43
N GLU A 108 -8.23 24.15 -14.92
CA GLU A 108 -8.40 25.39 -14.18
C GLU A 108 -8.28 25.20 -12.65
N THR A 109 -8.51 23.98 -12.15
CA THR A 109 -8.66 23.72 -10.70
C THR A 109 -7.66 22.71 -10.17
N PHE A 110 -7.11 21.82 -11.00
CA PHE A 110 -6.13 20.83 -10.59
C PHE A 110 -4.72 21.24 -10.97
N TYR A 111 -3.81 21.15 -10.00
CA TYR A 111 -2.38 21.39 -10.18
C TYR A 111 -1.61 20.63 -9.12
N LEU A 112 -0.28 20.58 -9.26
CA LEU A 112 0.63 20.03 -8.27
C LEU A 112 1.56 21.14 -7.81
N ASP A 113 1.47 21.52 -6.54
CA ASP A 113 2.51 22.32 -5.91
C ASP A 113 3.62 21.39 -5.42
N VAL A 114 4.80 21.53 -6.03
CA VAL A 114 5.94 20.65 -5.78
C VAL A 114 6.90 21.32 -4.82
N TYR A 115 7.18 20.63 -3.71
CA TYR A 115 8.01 21.11 -2.61
C TYR A 115 9.36 20.40 -2.54
N PRO A 116 10.31 20.90 -1.73
CA PRO A 116 11.53 20.16 -1.41
C PRO A 116 11.22 18.76 -0.88
N THR A 117 11.96 17.77 -1.37
CA THR A 117 11.80 16.39 -0.93
C THR A 117 12.38 16.19 0.46
N HIS A 118 11.60 15.68 1.40
CA HIS A 118 12.06 15.29 2.73
C HIS A 118 11.85 13.80 2.95
N ARG A 119 12.94 13.08 3.21
CA ARG A 119 12.90 11.62 3.44
C ARG A 119 12.62 11.31 4.91
N THR A 120 11.39 11.58 5.34
CA THR A 120 10.93 11.51 6.74
C THR A 120 10.69 10.10 7.27
N ALA A 121 10.48 9.10 6.39
CA ALA A 121 10.18 7.74 6.82
C ALA A 121 11.33 7.13 7.65
N ALA A 122 10.95 6.60 8.81
CA ALA A 122 11.80 5.89 9.76
C ALA A 122 10.98 4.76 10.41
N ALA A 123 11.68 3.74 10.91
CA ALA A 123 11.11 2.66 11.70
C ALA A 123 11.99 2.37 12.93
N PRO A 124 11.46 1.72 13.97
CA PRO A 124 12.26 1.23 15.10
C PRO A 124 13.36 0.25 14.67
N GLU A 125 14.44 0.17 15.46
CA GLU A 125 15.60 -0.67 15.15
C GLU A 125 15.25 -2.16 14.95
N HIS A 126 14.33 -2.70 15.74
CA HIS A 126 13.89 -4.10 15.60
C HIS A 126 13.25 -4.39 14.23
N VAL A 127 12.58 -3.40 13.60
CA VAL A 127 12.03 -3.55 12.25
C VAL A 127 13.15 -3.63 11.22
N TYR A 128 14.20 -2.83 11.37
CA TYR A 128 15.37 -2.89 10.48
C TYR A 128 16.12 -4.21 10.60
N ASP A 129 16.25 -4.74 11.83
CA ASP A 129 16.83 -6.06 12.07
C ASP A 129 15.99 -7.17 11.44
N ALA A 130 14.66 -7.10 11.58
CA ALA A 130 13.74 -8.04 10.94
C ALA A 130 13.85 -8.01 9.41
N ILE A 131 13.89 -6.83 8.78
CA ILE A 131 14.08 -6.69 7.32
C ILE A 131 15.41 -7.32 6.88
N LYS A 132 16.47 -7.12 7.65
CA LYS A 132 17.78 -7.72 7.37
C LYS A 132 17.75 -9.24 7.51
N ALA A 133 17.01 -9.79 8.47
CA ALA A 133 16.80 -11.23 8.63
C ALA A 133 15.95 -11.81 7.48
N ASN A 134 14.91 -11.09 7.05
CA ASN A 134 14.03 -11.46 5.95
C ASN A 134 14.81 -11.68 4.63
N VAL A 135 15.88 -10.92 4.37
CA VAL A 135 16.76 -11.15 3.19
C VAL A 135 17.27 -12.60 3.09
N LYS A 136 17.43 -13.29 4.22
CA LYS A 136 17.89 -14.68 4.26
C LYS A 136 16.77 -15.70 4.41
N ASN A 137 15.70 -15.33 5.09
CA ASN A 137 14.67 -16.27 5.53
C ASN A 137 13.41 -16.23 4.66
N CYS A 138 13.05 -15.06 4.12
CA CYS A 138 11.86 -14.89 3.31
C CYS A 138 12.00 -15.58 1.96
N THR A 139 10.97 -16.35 1.60
CA THR A 139 10.84 -16.88 0.25
C THR A 139 9.42 -16.73 -0.27
N LEU A 140 9.33 -16.57 -1.59
CA LEU A 140 8.07 -16.68 -2.32
C LEU A 140 7.75 -18.16 -2.57
N THR A 141 6.53 -18.55 -2.27
CA THR A 141 5.97 -19.88 -2.56
C THR A 141 4.75 -19.75 -3.47
N GLU A 142 4.20 -20.87 -3.95
CA GLU A 142 2.94 -20.89 -4.71
C GLU A 142 2.88 -19.89 -5.87
N GLN A 143 3.88 -19.94 -6.76
CA GLN A 143 3.99 -19.02 -7.91
C GLN A 143 4.19 -17.55 -7.52
N GLY A 144 4.60 -17.30 -6.27
CA GLY A 144 4.80 -15.98 -5.69
C GLY A 144 3.57 -15.39 -5.04
N TYR A 145 2.51 -16.17 -4.88
CA TYR A 145 1.28 -15.76 -4.21
C TYR A 145 1.25 -16.11 -2.73
N SER A 146 2.32 -16.69 -2.19
CA SER A 146 2.43 -16.97 -0.76
C SER A 146 3.84 -16.64 -0.26
N LEU A 147 3.97 -16.42 1.06
CA LEU A 147 5.24 -16.18 1.74
C LEU A 147 5.56 -17.29 2.74
N GLU A 148 6.85 -17.54 2.94
CA GLU A 148 7.36 -18.41 4.01
C GLU A 148 8.57 -17.74 4.68
N GLY A 149 8.67 -17.85 6.01
CA GLY A 149 9.83 -17.37 6.78
C GLY A 149 9.94 -15.84 6.96
N CYS A 150 8.88 -15.09 6.64
CA CYS A 150 8.84 -13.62 6.75
C CYS A 150 8.17 -13.13 8.03
N ILE A 151 8.77 -12.16 8.72
CA ILE A 151 8.10 -11.50 9.85
C ILE A 151 8.66 -10.09 10.15
N GLY A 152 7.90 -9.27 10.88
CA GLY A 152 8.38 -8.04 11.53
C GLY A 152 8.84 -6.89 10.63
N GLY A 153 8.74 -7.03 9.31
CA GLY A 153 9.31 -6.08 8.37
C GLY A 153 8.98 -6.41 6.93
N ILE A 154 9.37 -5.49 6.04
CA ILE A 154 9.26 -5.66 4.59
C ILE A 154 9.96 -6.97 4.16
N PRO A 155 9.28 -7.87 3.42
CA PRO A 155 9.84 -9.17 3.04
C PRO A 155 11.07 -9.09 2.12
N PHE A 156 11.01 -8.24 1.09
CA PHE A 156 12.00 -8.20 0.01
C PHE A 156 12.57 -6.79 -0.18
N PRO A 157 13.48 -6.30 0.68
CA PRO A 157 14.02 -4.93 0.56
C PRO A 157 14.79 -4.68 -0.76
N MET A 158 15.14 -5.74 -1.49
CA MET A 158 15.75 -5.68 -2.82
C MET A 158 14.90 -6.50 -3.80
N PRO A 159 13.69 -6.04 -4.15
CA PRO A 159 12.77 -6.83 -4.93
C PRO A 159 13.28 -7.02 -6.37
N GLU A 160 13.18 -8.24 -6.87
CA GLU A 160 13.63 -8.67 -8.20
C GLU A 160 12.47 -8.84 -9.18
N ASN A 161 11.24 -8.93 -8.68
CA ASN A 161 10.03 -9.11 -9.49
C ASN A 161 8.81 -8.36 -8.93
N GLY A 162 7.71 -8.39 -9.68
CA GLY A 162 6.50 -7.64 -9.33
C GLY A 162 5.80 -8.17 -8.07
N ASN A 163 5.80 -9.49 -7.85
CA ASN A 163 5.17 -10.08 -6.66
C ASN A 163 5.87 -9.62 -5.39
N GLU A 164 7.21 -9.55 -5.39
CA GLU A 164 7.98 -9.07 -4.24
C GLU A 164 7.67 -7.60 -3.90
N VAL A 165 7.52 -6.73 -4.92
CA VAL A 165 7.10 -5.34 -4.70
C VAL A 165 5.69 -5.28 -4.08
N MET A 166 4.76 -6.10 -4.55
CA MET A 166 3.40 -6.11 -4.00
C MET A 166 3.35 -6.67 -2.57
N TRP A 167 4.15 -7.69 -2.27
CA TRP A 167 4.29 -8.17 -0.89
C TRP A 167 4.90 -7.12 0.03
N ASN A 168 5.88 -6.36 -0.43
CA ASN A 168 6.41 -5.22 0.32
C ASN A 168 5.35 -4.14 0.56
N PHE A 169 4.43 -3.93 -0.38
CA PHE A 169 3.34 -2.98 -0.24
C PHE A 169 2.30 -3.44 0.79
N LEU A 170 1.94 -4.74 0.78
CA LEU A 170 0.98 -5.33 1.71
C LEU A 170 1.56 -5.48 3.13
N LEU A 171 2.84 -5.84 3.26
CA LEU A 171 3.59 -5.95 4.52
C LEU A 171 4.54 -4.76 4.72
N ARG A 172 4.12 -3.57 4.29
CA ARG A 172 4.84 -2.34 4.60
C ARG A 172 4.90 -2.14 6.12
N VAL A 173 5.84 -1.30 6.56
CA VAL A 173 5.97 -0.96 7.98
C VAL A 173 4.70 -0.32 8.50
N GLU A 174 4.14 -0.93 9.55
CA GLU A 174 2.93 -0.47 10.23
C GLU A 174 3.19 -0.49 11.75
N ALA A 175 2.39 0.27 12.51
CA ALA A 175 2.37 0.11 13.96
C ALA A 175 1.68 -1.23 14.32
N PRO A 176 1.97 -1.84 15.49
CA PRO A 176 1.35 -3.11 15.90
C PRO A 176 -0.19 -3.04 15.93
N SER A 177 -0.72 -1.86 16.24
CA SER A 177 -2.14 -1.53 16.19
C SER A 177 -2.35 -0.09 15.77
N ILE A 178 -3.42 0.18 15.01
CA ILE A 178 -3.80 1.52 14.60
C ILE A 178 -5.31 1.66 14.79
N GLU A 179 -5.76 2.77 15.36
CA GLU A 179 -7.18 3.10 15.45
C GLU A 179 -7.42 4.52 14.95
N TYR A 180 -8.44 4.68 14.11
CA TYR A 180 -8.85 6.00 13.65
C TYR A 180 -10.32 6.03 13.24
N THR A 181 -10.84 7.24 13.10
CA THR A 181 -12.14 7.47 12.46
C THR A 181 -11.92 8.15 11.11
N PHE A 182 -12.77 7.83 10.14
CA PHE A 182 -12.71 8.45 8.82
C PHE A 182 -14.10 8.65 8.23
N LYS A 183 -14.19 9.59 7.29
CA LYS A 183 -15.36 9.77 6.43
C LYS A 183 -15.01 9.22 5.05
N ASN A 184 -15.90 8.41 4.50
CA ASN A 184 -15.86 8.03 3.10
C ASN A 184 -16.81 8.95 2.33
N ILE A 185 -16.24 9.82 1.50
CA ILE A 185 -16.95 10.85 0.74
C ILE A 185 -16.84 10.49 -0.73
N VAL A 186 -17.99 10.39 -1.40
CA VAL A 186 -18.07 10.07 -2.83
C VAL A 186 -18.41 11.35 -3.60
N GLY A 187 -17.62 11.66 -4.62
CA GLY A 187 -17.88 12.75 -5.54
C GLY A 187 -18.87 12.37 -6.64
N ASN A 188 -19.74 13.30 -7.00
CA ASN A 188 -20.75 13.16 -8.05
C ASN A 188 -20.30 13.87 -9.34
N ALA A 189 -20.92 13.50 -10.46
CA ALA A 189 -20.60 14.10 -11.77
C ALA A 189 -20.97 15.59 -11.88
N ASP A 190 -21.83 16.09 -10.99
CA ASP A 190 -22.22 17.50 -10.90
C ASP A 190 -21.36 18.29 -9.90
N GLY A 191 -20.31 17.67 -9.35
CA GLY A 191 -19.39 18.32 -8.43
C GLY A 191 -19.81 18.29 -6.96
N SER A 192 -21.00 17.77 -6.67
CA SER A 192 -21.45 17.60 -5.30
C SER A 192 -20.79 16.40 -4.62
N HIS A 193 -20.77 16.42 -3.29
CA HIS A 193 -20.21 15.35 -2.47
C HIS A 193 -21.29 14.68 -1.63
N THR A 194 -21.18 13.36 -1.47
CA THR A 194 -22.09 12.57 -0.61
C THR A 194 -21.29 11.79 0.41
N LEU A 195 -21.67 11.91 1.69
CA LEU A 195 -21.14 11.03 2.74
C LEU A 195 -21.69 9.61 2.54
N ALA A 196 -20.83 8.70 2.08
CA ALA A 196 -21.20 7.29 1.93
C ALA A 196 -21.26 6.58 3.29
N THR A 197 -20.23 6.81 4.12
CA THR A 197 -20.14 6.32 5.50
C THR A 197 -19.22 7.22 6.34
N ARG A 198 -19.46 7.27 7.66
CA ARG A 198 -18.41 7.59 8.64
C ARG A 198 -18.15 6.33 9.44
N ASN A 199 -16.89 5.97 9.62
CA ASN A 199 -16.51 4.73 10.29
C ASN A 199 -15.46 4.98 11.36
N GLU A 200 -15.46 4.11 12.36
CA GLU A 200 -14.33 3.85 13.24
C GLU A 200 -13.68 2.54 12.77
N ILE A 201 -12.36 2.50 12.69
CA ILE A 201 -11.61 1.31 12.29
C ILE A 201 -10.45 1.07 13.23
N SER A 202 -10.25 -0.20 13.57
CA SER A 202 -9.13 -0.67 14.37
C SER A 202 -8.40 -1.76 13.58
N PHE A 203 -7.13 -1.51 13.28
CA PHE A 203 -6.20 -2.47 12.69
C PHE A 203 -5.34 -3.13 13.76
N GLN A 204 -4.96 -4.35 13.46
CA GLN A 204 -4.00 -5.17 14.18
C GLN A 204 -3.06 -5.78 13.14
N TYR A 205 -1.76 -5.66 13.36
CA TYR A 205 -0.74 -6.20 12.47
C TYR A 205 0.13 -7.19 13.25
N PRO A 206 -0.29 -8.48 13.32
CA PRO A 206 0.40 -9.50 14.11
C PRO A 206 1.90 -9.63 13.87
N PRO A 207 2.44 -9.45 12.64
CA PRO A 207 3.88 -9.51 12.41
C PRO A 207 4.69 -8.49 13.22
N TYR A 208 4.06 -7.42 13.72
CA TYR A 208 4.70 -6.36 14.50
C TYR A 208 4.43 -6.48 16.02
N TYR A 209 3.81 -7.57 16.51
CA TYR A 209 3.71 -7.79 17.95
C TYR A 209 5.08 -8.10 18.56
N GLU A 210 5.27 -7.74 19.84
CA GLU A 210 6.58 -7.85 20.52
C GLU A 210 7.13 -9.28 20.55
N ASP A 211 6.25 -10.28 20.69
CA ASP A 211 6.61 -11.71 20.73
C ASP A 211 6.31 -12.44 19.41
N ALA A 212 6.22 -11.72 18.29
CA ALA A 212 5.89 -12.31 16.99
C ALA A 212 7.11 -13.05 16.41
N GLU A 213 6.99 -14.37 16.26
CA GLU A 213 8.01 -15.23 15.64
C GLU A 213 7.44 -15.93 14.40
N ALA A 214 8.26 -16.10 13.35
CA ALA A 214 7.80 -16.62 12.06
C ALA A 214 7.23 -18.04 12.18
N ASP A 215 7.84 -18.89 13.02
CA ASP A 215 7.44 -20.29 13.22
C ASP A 215 6.12 -20.45 14.01
N ASP A 216 5.77 -19.46 14.84
CA ASP A 216 4.56 -19.47 15.69
C ASP A 216 3.43 -18.60 15.12
N TRP A 217 3.69 -17.86 14.04
CA TRP A 217 2.74 -16.99 13.39
C TRP A 217 1.83 -17.75 12.42
N ASN A 218 0.51 -17.55 12.54
CA ASN A 218 -0.50 -18.23 11.72
C ASN A 218 -0.66 -17.67 10.30
N GLY A 219 0.25 -16.80 9.86
CA GLY A 219 0.21 -16.15 8.55
C GLY A 219 -0.81 -15.02 8.41
N GLU A 220 -1.55 -14.61 9.45
CA GLU A 220 -2.46 -13.45 9.37
C GLU A 220 -1.65 -12.14 9.51
N TYR A 221 -1.48 -11.36 8.44
CA TYR A 221 -0.62 -10.17 8.45
C TYR A 221 -1.37 -8.87 8.77
N SER A 222 -2.66 -8.80 8.45
CA SER A 222 -3.51 -7.66 8.76
C SER A 222 -4.88 -8.15 9.21
N MET A 223 -5.34 -7.66 10.34
CA MET A 223 -6.69 -7.88 10.81
C MET A 223 -7.30 -6.52 11.11
N PHE A 224 -8.55 -6.33 10.70
CA PHE A 224 -9.24 -5.12 11.11
C PHE A 224 -10.71 -5.35 11.36
N ARG A 225 -11.24 -4.49 12.21
CA ARG A 225 -12.67 -4.31 12.40
C ARG A 225 -12.99 -2.86 12.08
N PHE A 226 -14.02 -2.63 11.28
CA PHE A 226 -14.62 -1.30 11.21
C PHE A 226 -16.09 -1.35 11.64
N ASN A 227 -16.54 -0.27 12.26
CA ASN A 227 -17.91 -0.03 12.66
C ASN A 227 -18.41 1.22 11.93
N THR A 228 -19.55 1.12 11.25
CA THR A 228 -20.19 2.27 10.61
C THR A 228 -20.96 3.07 11.64
N MET A 229 -20.65 4.37 11.73
CA MET A 229 -21.25 5.31 12.67
C MET A 229 -22.32 6.17 12.01
N GLU A 230 -22.15 6.50 10.72
CA GLU A 230 -23.07 7.30 9.92
C GLU A 230 -23.13 6.76 8.48
N PRO A 231 -24.23 7.01 7.74
CA PRO A 231 -25.48 7.66 8.15
C PRO A 231 -26.39 6.72 8.99
N PRO A 232 -27.47 7.22 9.62
CA PRO A 232 -28.31 6.44 10.54
C PRO A 232 -28.84 5.10 10.00
N PHE A 233 -29.04 4.98 8.69
CA PHE A 233 -29.53 3.74 8.08
C PHE A 233 -28.44 2.65 7.91
N LYS A 234 -27.15 3.02 7.97
CA LYS A 234 -25.99 2.10 8.02
C LYS A 234 -25.35 2.02 9.40
N ALA A 235 -25.71 2.92 10.33
CA ALA A 235 -25.10 3.03 11.65
C ALA A 235 -25.26 1.75 12.49
N GLY A 236 -24.14 1.10 12.81
CA GLY A 236 -24.06 -0.18 13.50
C GLY A 236 -23.81 -1.38 12.59
N GLU A 237 -23.71 -1.21 11.27
CA GLU A 237 -23.07 -2.20 10.40
C GLU A 237 -21.59 -2.35 10.76
N SER A 238 -21.04 -3.55 10.59
CA SER A 238 -19.64 -3.81 10.91
C SER A 238 -19.06 -4.84 9.95
N LEU A 239 -17.77 -4.71 9.66
CA LEU A 239 -16.99 -5.71 8.96
C LEU A 239 -15.78 -6.09 9.81
N VAL A 240 -15.44 -7.37 9.77
CA VAL A 240 -14.17 -7.90 10.28
C VAL A 240 -13.47 -8.60 9.14
N ILE A 241 -12.21 -8.23 8.89
CA ILE A 241 -11.34 -8.89 7.91
C ILE A 241 -10.10 -9.44 8.64
N ARG A 242 -9.63 -10.59 8.20
CA ARG A 242 -8.28 -11.09 8.46
C ARG A 242 -7.65 -11.53 7.15
N ASP A 243 -6.59 -10.85 6.77
CA ASP A 243 -5.78 -11.14 5.59
C ASP A 243 -4.62 -12.06 5.93
N SER A 244 -4.27 -12.92 4.98
CA SER A 244 -3.22 -13.92 5.14
C SER A 244 -2.18 -13.81 4.04
N ILE A 245 -0.94 -14.19 4.37
CA ILE A 245 0.16 -14.34 3.42
C ILE A 245 0.13 -15.67 2.66
N ASP A 246 -0.87 -16.51 2.90
CA ASP A 246 -0.98 -17.84 2.34
C ASP A 246 -2.26 -17.92 1.49
N ALA A 247 -2.11 -18.22 0.20
CA ALA A 247 -3.20 -18.35 -0.76
C ALA A 247 -4.14 -19.51 -0.42
N ASP A 248 -3.63 -20.59 0.18
CA ASP A 248 -4.41 -21.75 0.63
C ASP A 248 -5.19 -21.44 1.94
N SER A 249 -4.81 -20.39 2.66
CA SER A 249 -5.58 -19.81 3.78
C SER A 249 -6.13 -18.43 3.43
N PRO A 250 -7.11 -18.33 2.51
CA PRO A 250 -7.55 -17.06 1.95
C PRO A 250 -8.18 -16.13 3.01
N ARG A 251 -8.30 -14.85 2.62
CA ARG A 251 -8.95 -13.79 3.40
C ARG A 251 -10.20 -14.29 4.12
N LYS A 252 -10.27 -13.96 5.40
CA LYS A 252 -11.39 -14.28 6.27
C LYS A 252 -12.19 -13.03 6.57
N ALA A 253 -13.35 -12.88 5.93
CA ALA A 253 -14.24 -11.74 6.17
C ALA A 253 -15.59 -12.14 6.81
N TRP A 254 -16.11 -11.27 7.68
CA TRP A 254 -17.43 -11.36 8.27
C TRP A 254 -18.10 -10.00 8.28
N GLN A 255 -19.39 -9.98 7.95
CA GLN A 255 -20.20 -8.77 7.90
C GLN A 255 -21.39 -8.89 8.84
N TYR A 256 -21.67 -7.82 9.58
CA TYR A 256 -22.89 -7.62 10.32
C TYR A 256 -23.77 -6.59 9.61
N LEU A 257 -24.97 -7.01 9.21
CA LEU A 257 -25.96 -6.17 8.55
C LEU A 257 -27.14 -5.87 9.48
N LEU A 258 -27.47 -4.61 9.67
CA LEU A 258 -28.51 -4.16 10.60
C LEU A 258 -29.88 -4.77 10.30
N GLY A 259 -30.27 -4.78 9.02
CA GLY A 259 -31.58 -5.28 8.58
C GLY A 259 -31.79 -6.76 8.89
N GLN A 260 -30.70 -7.52 9.07
CA GLN A 260 -30.75 -8.96 9.33
C GLN A 260 -30.38 -9.33 10.77
N ARG A 261 -29.75 -8.41 11.52
CA ARG A 261 -29.27 -8.60 12.91
C ARG A 261 -28.45 -9.89 13.08
N ARG A 262 -27.63 -10.21 12.09
CA ARG A 262 -26.79 -11.43 12.06
C ARG A 262 -25.43 -11.13 11.49
N VAL A 263 -24.42 -11.79 12.04
CA VAL A 263 -23.09 -11.88 11.46
C VAL A 263 -23.07 -13.00 10.42
N ARG A 264 -22.52 -12.74 9.25
CA ARG A 264 -22.35 -13.73 8.18
C ARG A 264 -20.92 -13.74 7.69
N ARG A 265 -20.45 -14.91 7.26
CA ARG A 265 -19.23 -15.03 6.47
C ARG A 265 -19.42 -14.27 5.15
N ALA A 266 -18.46 -13.43 4.78
CA ALA A 266 -18.55 -12.55 3.62
C ALA A 266 -17.34 -12.75 2.70
N PRO A 267 -17.16 -13.94 2.10
CA PRO A 267 -15.97 -14.25 1.29
C PRO A 267 -15.87 -13.39 0.03
N THR A 268 -16.96 -12.72 -0.37
CA THR A 268 -16.99 -11.79 -1.50
C THR A 268 -16.35 -10.45 -1.18
N VAL A 269 -15.95 -10.16 0.07
CA VAL A 269 -15.28 -8.89 0.42
C VAL A 269 -13.80 -8.94 0.00
N ALA A 270 -13.58 -9.00 -1.30
CA ALA A 270 -12.28 -9.11 -1.94
C ALA A 270 -12.39 -8.76 -3.43
N TYR A 271 -11.25 -8.44 -4.04
CA TYR A 271 -11.12 -8.26 -5.49
C TYR A 271 -12.11 -7.22 -6.06
N ASP A 272 -12.66 -7.53 -7.24
CA ASP A 272 -13.58 -6.75 -8.06
C ASP A 272 -15.02 -6.68 -7.52
N THR A 273 -15.23 -7.01 -6.24
CA THR A 273 -16.57 -6.87 -5.64
C THR A 273 -16.83 -5.40 -5.32
N PRO A 274 -17.98 -4.82 -5.73
CA PRO A 274 -18.32 -3.44 -5.40
C PRO A 274 -18.27 -3.16 -3.89
N ASP A 275 -17.55 -2.11 -3.51
CA ASP A 275 -17.36 -1.72 -2.12
C ASP A 275 -18.62 -1.04 -1.55
N PHE A 276 -19.38 -1.76 -0.73
CA PHE A 276 -20.58 -1.21 -0.10
C PHE A 276 -20.28 -0.11 0.95
N VAL A 277 -19.05 0.00 1.45
CA VAL A 277 -18.62 1.07 2.38
C VAL A 277 -18.58 2.41 1.65
N ALA A 278 -18.17 2.39 0.39
CA ALA A 278 -18.18 3.52 -0.54
C ALA A 278 -19.45 3.57 -1.41
N SER A 279 -20.50 2.81 -1.05
CA SER A 279 -21.76 2.73 -1.81
C SER A 279 -21.58 2.28 -3.28
N GLY A 280 -20.56 1.45 -3.55
CA GLY A 280 -20.27 0.87 -4.86
C GLY A 280 -19.51 1.79 -5.82
N ALA A 281 -18.94 2.90 -5.33
CA ALA A 281 -18.17 3.84 -6.15
C ALA A 281 -16.81 3.29 -6.60
N ASN A 282 -16.26 2.31 -5.87
CA ASN A 282 -15.03 1.60 -6.15
C ASN A 282 -15.20 0.10 -5.86
N TYR A 283 -14.17 -0.68 -6.19
CA TYR A 283 -14.06 -2.09 -5.82
C TYR A 283 -13.23 -2.28 -4.55
N PHE A 284 -13.37 -3.45 -3.92
CA PHE A 284 -12.66 -3.75 -2.67
C PHE A 284 -11.14 -3.82 -2.84
N ASP A 285 -10.64 -4.30 -3.97
CA ASP A 285 -9.20 -4.31 -4.28
C ASP A 285 -8.61 -2.92 -4.46
N GLU A 286 -9.38 -1.94 -4.94
CA GLU A 286 -8.89 -0.57 -5.18
C GLU A 286 -8.64 0.23 -3.89
N VAL A 287 -9.19 -0.22 -2.76
CA VAL A 287 -9.05 0.47 -1.46
C VAL A 287 -7.57 0.50 -1.07
N GLN A 288 -7.06 1.70 -0.73
CA GLN A 288 -5.66 1.93 -0.42
C GLN A 288 -4.67 1.57 -1.56
N GLY A 289 -5.13 1.41 -2.80
CA GLY A 289 -4.30 1.06 -3.96
C GLY A 289 -4.19 -0.44 -4.23
N LEU A 290 -4.13 -1.27 -3.17
CA LEU A 290 -4.44 -2.69 -3.23
C LEU A 290 -4.89 -3.18 -1.84
N LEU A 291 -6.11 -3.70 -1.75
CA LEU A 291 -6.60 -4.36 -0.52
C LEU A 291 -7.01 -5.81 -0.79
N GLY A 292 -6.13 -6.73 -0.41
CA GLY A 292 -6.36 -8.16 -0.47
C GLY A 292 -5.23 -8.89 -1.17
N HIS A 293 -5.54 -10.13 -1.56
CA HIS A 293 -4.54 -11.07 -2.03
C HIS A 293 -4.15 -10.80 -3.51
N ILE A 294 -2.91 -11.13 -3.87
CA ILE A 294 -2.30 -10.74 -5.15
C ILE A 294 -2.49 -11.77 -6.29
N ASP A 295 -3.18 -12.89 -6.00
CA ASP A 295 -3.32 -14.10 -6.84
C ASP A 295 -4.16 -13.93 -8.11
N ARG A 296 -4.94 -12.84 -8.21
CA ARG A 296 -5.76 -12.55 -9.41
C ARG A 296 -5.09 -11.66 -10.44
N TYR A 297 -3.85 -11.25 -10.21
CA TYR A 297 -3.13 -10.32 -11.07
C TYR A 297 -1.78 -10.89 -11.52
N SER A 298 -1.26 -10.33 -12.62
CA SER A 298 0.10 -10.58 -13.09
C SER A 298 0.94 -9.34 -12.87
N TRP A 299 1.91 -9.42 -11.95
CA TRP A 299 2.72 -8.28 -11.54
C TRP A 299 4.03 -8.25 -12.33
N THR A 300 4.30 -7.13 -12.99
CA THR A 300 5.55 -6.91 -13.72
C THR A 300 6.29 -5.73 -13.13
N LEU A 301 7.51 -5.96 -12.64
CA LEU A 301 8.39 -4.89 -12.20
C LEU A 301 8.91 -4.10 -13.40
N LYS A 302 8.60 -2.80 -13.46
CA LYS A 302 9.04 -1.89 -14.53
C LYS A 302 10.35 -1.16 -14.19
N GLY A 303 10.84 -1.33 -12.97
CA GLY A 303 12.06 -0.73 -12.47
C GLY A 303 11.82 0.64 -11.83
N LYS A 304 12.81 1.12 -11.08
CA LYS A 304 12.68 2.36 -10.32
C LYS A 304 12.56 3.59 -11.21
N LYS A 305 11.68 4.51 -10.84
CA LYS A 305 11.53 5.84 -11.44
C LYS A 305 11.53 6.93 -10.37
N GLU A 306 11.90 8.14 -10.76
CA GLU A 306 11.72 9.33 -9.92
C GLU A 306 10.42 10.01 -10.34
N MET A 307 9.44 10.04 -9.43
CA MET A 307 8.09 10.53 -9.70
C MET A 307 7.67 11.56 -8.68
N LEU A 308 6.81 12.48 -9.10
CA LEU A 308 6.08 13.35 -8.19
C LEU A 308 4.98 12.53 -7.55
N VAL A 309 4.98 12.46 -6.22
CA VAL A 309 3.96 11.75 -5.44
C VAL A 309 3.46 12.62 -4.30
N PRO A 310 2.19 12.47 -3.87
CA PRO A 310 1.73 13.09 -2.65
C PRO A 310 2.54 12.54 -1.48
N TYR A 311 3.25 13.40 -0.75
CA TYR A 311 4.13 12.98 0.36
C TYR A 311 4.18 14.05 1.45
N ASN A 312 4.35 13.64 2.72
CA ASN A 312 4.29 14.53 3.89
C ASN A 312 3.01 15.40 3.92
N ASN A 313 1.85 14.81 3.58
CA ASN A 313 0.56 15.48 3.46
C ASN A 313 -0.11 15.78 4.82
N ASN A 314 0.66 16.16 5.83
CA ASN A 314 0.17 16.46 7.17
C ASN A 314 -0.81 17.65 7.16
N GLY A 315 -0.56 18.65 6.30
CA GLY A 315 -1.49 19.77 6.10
C GLY A 315 -2.85 19.34 5.55
N PHE A 316 -2.91 18.31 4.69
CA PHE A 316 -4.17 17.74 4.23
C PHE A 316 -4.98 17.13 5.39
N ILE A 317 -4.30 16.46 6.32
CA ILE A 317 -4.94 15.88 7.52
C ILE A 317 -5.39 16.96 8.50
N ALA A 318 -4.70 18.10 8.53
CA ALA A 318 -5.03 19.24 9.38
C ALA A 318 -6.25 20.03 8.89
N SER A 319 -6.56 19.97 7.59
CA SER A 319 -7.68 20.68 6.97
C SER A 319 -9.03 20.05 7.30
N ASP A 320 -10.05 20.89 7.40
CA ASP A 320 -11.43 20.43 7.46
C ASP A 320 -11.82 19.75 6.13
N ALA A 321 -12.69 18.75 6.20
CA ALA A 321 -13.06 17.96 5.02
C ALA A 321 -13.64 18.80 3.87
N ASP A 322 -14.37 19.87 4.20
CA ASP A 322 -14.99 20.78 3.21
C ASP A 322 -13.94 21.68 2.52
N GLU A 323 -12.76 21.86 3.12
CA GLU A 323 -11.63 22.58 2.53
C GLU A 323 -10.69 21.63 1.76
N ALA A 324 -10.50 20.42 2.28
CA ALA A 324 -9.61 19.41 1.72
C ALA A 324 -10.11 18.80 0.40
N ILE A 325 -11.40 18.90 0.09
CA ILE A 325 -12.03 18.29 -1.08
C ILE A 325 -12.60 19.39 -1.99
N ALA A 326 -12.00 19.55 -3.17
CA ALA A 326 -12.56 20.39 -4.22
C ALA A 326 -13.63 19.64 -5.01
N GLU A 327 -14.35 20.33 -5.88
CA GLU A 327 -15.54 19.84 -6.59
C GLU A 327 -15.35 18.47 -7.29
N PHE A 328 -14.16 18.20 -7.86
CA PHE A 328 -13.92 16.97 -8.64
C PHE A 328 -12.64 16.22 -8.29
N HIS A 329 -11.88 16.70 -7.30
CA HIS A 329 -10.58 16.17 -6.90
C HIS A 329 -10.24 16.65 -5.49
N LEU A 330 -9.20 16.08 -4.87
CA LEU A 330 -8.65 16.66 -3.64
C LEU A 330 -8.21 18.10 -3.90
N ASN A 331 -8.44 19.00 -2.95
CA ASN A 331 -8.04 20.40 -3.10
C ASN A 331 -6.51 20.50 -3.15
N PRO A 332 -5.92 20.93 -4.29
CA PRO A 332 -4.47 20.99 -4.44
C PRO A 332 -3.78 21.95 -3.47
N GLU A 333 -4.48 22.93 -2.90
CA GLU A 333 -3.94 23.83 -1.87
C GLU A 333 -3.49 23.08 -0.60
N HIS A 334 -4.07 21.91 -0.35
CA HIS A 334 -3.78 21.09 0.82
C HIS A 334 -2.97 19.84 0.48
N VAL A 335 -2.68 19.58 -0.81
CA VAL A 335 -1.91 18.41 -1.25
C VAL A 335 -0.50 18.81 -1.63
N ARG A 336 0.44 18.36 -0.83
CA ARG A 336 1.88 18.50 -1.03
C ARG A 336 2.42 17.40 -1.93
N TRP A 337 3.12 17.80 -3.00
CA TRP A 337 3.84 16.89 -3.87
C TRP A 337 5.35 17.00 -3.66
N GLU A 338 6.02 15.86 -3.64
CA GLU A 338 7.48 15.77 -3.56
C GLU A 338 7.98 14.75 -4.59
N LYS A 339 9.24 14.90 -5.02
CA LYS A 339 9.86 13.95 -5.96
C LYS A 339 10.47 12.79 -5.18
N HIS A 340 9.98 11.57 -5.39
CA HIS A 340 10.47 10.37 -4.72
C HIS A 340 10.79 9.25 -5.71
N ARG A 341 11.58 8.28 -5.26
CA ARG A 341 11.83 7.04 -6.02
C ARG A 341 10.72 6.05 -5.76
N VAL A 342 10.08 5.58 -6.81
CA VAL A 342 9.02 4.57 -6.77
C VAL A 342 9.38 3.39 -7.66
N TRP A 343 8.73 2.25 -7.45
CA TRP A 343 8.93 1.01 -8.22
C TRP A 343 8.01 0.91 -9.45
#